data_AF-A0A550H7A6-F1
#
_entry.id   AF-A0A550H7A6-F1
#
_cell.length_a   1.000
_cell.length_b   1.000
_cell.length_c   1.000
_cell.angle_alpha   90.00
_cell.angle_beta   90.00
_cell.angle_gamma   90.00
#
_symmetry.space_group_name_H-M   'P 1'
#
loop_
_entity.id
_entity.type
_entity.pdbx_description
1 polymer ?
#
loop_
_entity_poly.entity_id
_entity_poly.type
_entity_poly.pdbx_seq_one_letter_code
_entity_poly.pdbx_strand_id
1 'polypeptide(L)'
;MRSVKLIAAEGLEAEVYGLAQLRHADVDAVIHSDINHIHLFIATSDIHLEHKLHLTRDQATRTALDLIDYARSHGLIVEFSAEDATRTNLAFLKHFYHEVAQAGVTRINIPDTVGIMTPNAMYALVRELKSIITTPLSVHCH
;
A
#
# COMPACT_ATOMS: atom_id res chain seq x y z
N MET A 1 -2.19 -10.06 16.70
CA MET A 1 -0.76 -9.70 16.60
C MET A 1 0.19 -10.47 17.53
N ARG A 2 -0.18 -11.64 18.09
CA ARG A 2 0.73 -12.39 18.99
C ARG A 2 2.02 -12.83 18.29
N SER A 3 1.92 -13.44 17.11
CA SER A 3 3.11 -13.89 16.36
C SER A 3 4.00 -12.73 15.93
N VAL A 4 3.41 -11.59 15.56
CA VAL A 4 4.14 -10.38 15.18
C VAL A 4 4.97 -9.85 16.35
N LYS A 5 4.40 -9.76 17.56
CA LYS A 5 5.13 -9.38 18.78
C LYS A 5 6.29 -10.33 19.08
N LEU A 6 6.08 -11.65 18.91
CA LEU A 6 7.15 -12.63 19.11
C LEU A 6 8.31 -12.37 18.15
N ILE A 7 8.03 -12.15 16.86
CA ILE A 7 9.06 -11.82 15.86
C ILE A 7 9.76 -10.49 16.20
N ALA A 8 9.00 -9.47 16.60
CA ALA A 8 9.55 -8.17 17.00
C ALA A 8 10.53 -8.27 18.18
N ALA A 9 10.29 -9.21 19.09
CA ALA A 9 11.12 -9.44 20.28
C ALA A 9 12.43 -10.21 19.99
N GLU A 10 12.61 -10.76 18.78
CA GLU A 10 13.81 -11.54 18.42
C GLU A 10 15.06 -10.66 18.20
N GLY A 11 14.93 -9.32 18.20
CA GLY A 11 16.07 -8.41 18.09
C GLY A 11 16.77 -8.44 16.72
N LEU A 12 16.01 -8.73 15.65
CA LEU A 12 16.51 -8.79 14.28
C LEU A 12 16.89 -7.41 13.74
N GLU A 13 17.89 -7.35 12.87
CA GLU A 13 18.21 -6.13 12.10
C GLU A 13 17.19 -5.85 10.99
N ALA A 14 16.31 -6.81 10.68
CA ALA A 14 15.30 -6.70 9.63
C ALA A 14 14.15 -5.78 10.04
N GLU A 15 13.63 -5.02 9.06
CA GLU A 15 12.37 -4.28 9.22
C GLU A 15 11.20 -5.28 9.35
N VAL A 16 10.46 -5.23 10.46
CA VAL A 16 9.27 -6.08 10.67
C VAL A 16 8.01 -5.29 10.32
N TYR A 17 7.30 -5.73 9.28
CA TYR A 17 6.07 -5.09 8.80
C TYR A 17 4.81 -5.80 9.32
N GLY A 18 3.82 -5.01 9.71
CA GLY A 18 2.44 -5.45 9.95
C GLY A 18 1.55 -5.07 8.78
N LEU A 19 0.88 -6.04 8.17
CA LEU A 19 -0.12 -5.75 7.14
C LEU A 19 -1.43 -5.29 7.79
N ALA A 20 -2.01 -4.21 7.29
CA ALA A 20 -3.31 -3.72 7.74
C ALA A 20 -4.18 -3.32 6.53
N GLN A 21 -5.47 -3.64 6.62
CA GLN A 21 -6.45 -3.14 5.66
C GLN A 21 -6.79 -1.68 6.01
N LEU A 22 -7.59 -1.02 5.18
CA LEU A 22 -8.06 0.33 5.46
C LEU A 22 -9.14 0.40 6.55
N ARG A 23 -8.78 -0.01 7.78
CA ARG A 23 -9.62 0.11 8.98
C ARG A 23 -8.77 0.57 10.15
N HIS A 24 -9.25 1.53 10.93
CA HIS A 24 -8.57 2.01 12.15
C HIS A 24 -8.19 0.86 13.08
N ALA A 25 -9.10 -0.11 13.28
CA ALA A 25 -8.83 -1.28 14.12
C ALA A 25 -7.63 -2.15 13.65
N ASP A 26 -7.36 -2.21 12.34
CA ASP A 26 -6.20 -2.94 11.82
C ASP A 26 -4.91 -2.14 12.03
N VAL A 27 -4.96 -0.82 11.86
CA VAL A 27 -3.83 0.07 12.19
C VAL A 27 -3.54 0.04 13.69
N ASP A 28 -4.56 0.11 14.54
CA ASP A 28 -4.45 -0.02 15.98
C ASP A 28 -3.80 -1.35 16.36
N ALA A 29 -4.17 -2.46 15.70
CA ALA A 29 -3.54 -3.74 15.96
C ALA A 29 -2.03 -3.68 15.71
N VAL A 30 -1.59 -2.99 14.65
CA VAL A 30 -0.17 -2.77 14.34
C VAL A 30 0.51 -1.84 15.35
N ILE A 31 -0.13 -0.74 15.75
CA ILE A 31 0.36 0.18 16.79
C ILE A 31 0.67 -0.59 18.09
N HIS A 32 -0.21 -1.51 18.47
CA HIS A 32 -0.04 -2.31 19.68
C HIS A 32 0.86 -3.54 19.48
N SER A 33 1.57 -3.69 18.35
CA SER A 33 2.35 -4.90 18.03
C SER A 33 3.86 -4.78 18.23
N ASP A 34 4.34 -3.68 18.80
CA ASP A 34 5.76 -3.42 19.11
C ASP A 34 6.67 -3.36 17.87
N ILE A 35 6.09 -3.06 16.69
CA ILE A 35 6.80 -2.82 15.44
C ILE A 35 6.59 -1.39 14.96
N ASN A 36 7.49 -0.91 14.11
CA ASN A 36 7.46 0.45 13.59
C ASN A 36 6.95 0.55 12.14
N HIS A 37 6.86 -0.57 11.41
CA HIS A 37 6.53 -0.55 9.99
C HIS A 37 5.14 -1.14 9.74
N ILE A 38 4.36 -0.45 8.93
CA ILE A 38 3.02 -0.87 8.51
C ILE A 38 2.92 -0.89 6.99
N HIS A 39 2.31 -1.94 6.47
CA HIS A 39 1.95 -2.04 5.06
C HIS A 39 0.43 -1.88 4.95
N LEU A 40 0.00 -0.75 4.40
CA LEU A 40 -1.40 -0.46 4.10
C LEU A 40 -1.73 -0.82 2.66
N PHE A 41 -2.97 -1.19 2.40
CA PHE A 41 -3.42 -1.44 1.03
C PHE A 41 -4.92 -1.19 0.83
N ILE A 42 -5.29 -0.86 -0.41
CA ILE A 42 -6.67 -0.83 -0.91
C ILE A 42 -6.70 -1.26 -2.36
N ALA A 43 -7.76 -1.94 -2.78
CA ALA A 43 -7.98 -2.23 -4.18
C ALA A 43 -8.33 -0.97 -4.97
N THR A 44 -7.72 -0.79 -6.15
CA THR A 44 -7.91 0.41 -6.97
C THR A 44 -8.53 0.14 -8.33
N SER A 45 -8.69 -1.12 -8.74
CA SER A 45 -9.33 -1.44 -10.01
C SER A 45 -10.84 -1.22 -9.94
N ASP A 46 -11.45 -0.82 -11.06
CA ASP A 46 -12.86 -0.42 -11.09
C ASP A 46 -13.79 -1.55 -10.63
N ILE A 47 -13.48 -2.79 -11.00
CA ILE A 47 -14.26 -3.98 -10.57
C ILE A 47 -14.22 -4.14 -9.05
N HIS A 48 -13.06 -3.97 -8.42
CA HIS A 48 -12.95 -4.07 -6.96
C HIS A 48 -13.62 -2.89 -6.27
N LEU A 49 -13.44 -1.67 -6.80
CA LEU A 49 -14.07 -0.48 -6.26
C LEU A 49 -15.60 -0.58 -6.31
N GLU A 50 -16.17 -0.99 -7.44
CA GLU A 50 -17.61 -1.10 -7.64
C GLU A 50 -18.24 -2.27 -6.87
N HIS A 51 -17.67 -3.47 -7.00
CA HIS A 51 -18.32 -4.69 -6.55
C HIS A 51 -17.81 -5.26 -5.22
N LYS A 52 -16.59 -4.94 -4.79
CA LYS A 52 -16.02 -5.41 -3.51
C LYS A 52 -16.11 -4.34 -2.43
N LEU A 53 -15.69 -3.12 -2.74
CA LEU A 53 -15.55 -2.05 -1.76
C LEU A 53 -16.76 -1.10 -1.74
N HIS A 54 -17.53 -1.03 -2.83
CA HIS A 54 -18.61 -0.06 -3.01
C HIS A 54 -18.14 1.38 -2.78
N LEU A 55 -16.95 1.70 -3.29
CA LEU A 55 -16.32 3.01 -3.19
C LEU A 55 -16.12 3.61 -4.58
N THR A 56 -16.28 4.92 -4.67
CA THR A 56 -15.73 5.68 -5.80
C THR A 56 -14.21 5.80 -5.69
N ARG A 57 -13.55 6.10 -6.81
CA ARG A 57 -12.10 6.38 -6.87
C ARG A 57 -11.66 7.48 -5.87
N ASP A 58 -12.46 8.53 -5.74
CA ASP A 58 -12.20 9.64 -4.80
C ASP A 58 -12.33 9.19 -3.35
N GLN A 59 -13.35 8.39 -3.03
CA GLN A 59 -13.53 7.83 -1.68
C GLN A 59 -12.38 6.88 -1.33
N ALA A 60 -11.95 6.03 -2.27
CA ALA A 60 -10.80 5.16 -2.07
C ALA A 60 -9.51 5.95 -1.80
N THR A 61 -9.29 7.03 -2.56
CA THR A 61 -8.15 7.94 -2.36
C THR A 61 -8.20 8.60 -0.99
N ARG A 62 -9.33 9.21 -0.60
CA ARG A 62 -9.49 9.84 0.73
C ARG A 62 -9.29 8.84 1.87
N THR A 63 -9.90 7.66 1.77
CA THR A 63 -9.76 6.62 2.80
C THR A 63 -8.31 6.17 2.96
N ALA A 64 -7.56 6.05 1.85
CA ALA A 64 -6.14 5.74 1.89
C ALA A 64 -5.33 6.85 2.59
N LEU A 65 -5.56 8.11 2.22
CA LEU A 65 -4.87 9.26 2.80
C LEU A 65 -5.16 9.41 4.30
N ASP A 66 -6.42 9.26 4.72
CA ASP A 66 -6.84 9.35 6.12
C ASP A 66 -6.12 8.32 7.00
N LEU A 67 -5.96 7.09 6.51
CA LEU A 67 -5.27 6.04 7.29
C LEU A 67 -3.75 6.09 7.18
N ILE A 68 -3.19 6.62 6.10
CA ILE A 68 -1.77 6.96 6.06
C ILE A 68 -1.48 8.01 7.12
N ASP A 69 -2.29 9.08 7.19
CA ASP A 69 -2.14 10.14 8.20
C ASP A 69 -2.27 9.57 9.62
N TYR A 70 -3.32 8.78 9.89
CA TYR A 70 -3.53 8.12 11.18
C TYR A 70 -2.36 7.21 11.58
N ALA A 71 -1.86 6.37 10.66
CA ALA A 71 -0.72 5.50 10.96
C ALA A 71 0.54 6.32 11.28
N ARG A 72 0.81 7.36 10.49
CA ARG A 72 1.97 8.24 10.68
C ARG A 72 1.88 9.09 11.95
N SER A 73 0.68 9.54 12.33
CA SER A 73 0.47 10.30 13.57
C SER A 73 0.78 9.47 14.83
N HIS A 74 0.77 8.14 14.69
CA HIS A 74 1.17 7.18 15.74
C HIS A 74 2.62 6.70 15.61
N GLY A 75 3.43 7.34 14.75
CA GLY A 75 4.85 7.06 14.60
C GLY A 75 5.20 5.88 13.69
N LEU A 76 4.22 5.31 12.97
CA LEU A 76 4.48 4.22 12.04
C LEU A 76 5.11 4.71 10.73
N ILE A 77 6.01 3.90 10.19
CA ILE A 77 6.62 4.02 8.87
C ILE A 77 5.74 3.26 7.88
N VAL A 78 5.20 3.97 6.89
CA VAL A 78 4.15 3.43 6.02
C VAL A 78 4.69 3.02 4.66
N GLU A 79 4.45 1.76 4.28
CA GLU A 79 4.44 1.27 2.91
C GLU A 79 2.98 1.14 2.42
N PHE A 80 2.72 1.45 1.15
CA PHE A 80 1.36 1.41 0.59
C PHE A 80 1.26 0.59 -0.69
N SER A 81 0.21 -0.22 -0.82
CA SER A 81 -0.15 -0.93 -2.05
C SER A 81 -1.51 -0.53 -2.60
N ALA A 82 -1.55 -0.30 -3.92
CA ALA A 82 -2.79 -0.40 -4.66
C ALA A 82 -3.02 -1.88 -5.05
N GLU A 83 -3.87 -2.60 -4.32
CA GLU A 83 -4.28 -3.96 -4.69
C GLU A 83 -4.89 -3.93 -6.10
N ASP A 84 -4.51 -4.91 -6.92
CA ASP A 84 -4.93 -5.01 -8.33
C ASP A 84 -4.44 -3.85 -9.22
N ALA A 85 -3.26 -3.29 -8.90
CA ALA A 85 -2.63 -2.20 -9.64
C ALA A 85 -2.50 -2.50 -11.15
N THR A 86 -2.16 -3.73 -11.52
CA THR A 86 -1.91 -4.12 -12.92
C THR A 86 -3.18 -4.15 -13.79
N ARG A 87 -4.37 -4.11 -13.18
CA ARG A 87 -5.67 -3.97 -13.86
C ARG A 87 -6.37 -2.65 -13.55
N THR A 88 -5.71 -1.77 -12.81
CA THR A 88 -6.22 -0.43 -12.52
C THR A 88 -6.02 0.47 -13.74
N ASN A 89 -6.98 1.36 -14.02
CA ASN A 89 -6.81 2.38 -15.04
C ASN A 89 -5.53 3.19 -14.78
N LEU A 90 -4.61 3.22 -15.74
CA LEU A 90 -3.27 3.81 -15.54
C LEU A 90 -3.30 5.29 -15.13
N ALA A 91 -4.23 6.08 -15.66
CA ALA A 91 -4.34 7.49 -15.30
C ALA A 91 -4.77 7.66 -13.84
N PHE A 92 -5.74 6.86 -13.40
CA PHE A 92 -6.15 6.84 -11.99
C PHE A 92 -5.04 6.30 -11.08
N LEU A 93 -4.35 5.21 -11.46
CA LEU A 93 -3.25 4.67 -10.67
C LEU A 93 -2.12 5.69 -10.48
N LYS A 94 -1.76 6.43 -11.55
CA LYS A 94 -0.78 7.53 -11.48
C LYS A 94 -1.24 8.61 -10.51
N HIS A 95 -2.50 9.07 -10.62
CA HIS A 95 -3.04 10.05 -9.69
C HIS A 95 -3.04 9.54 -8.24
N PHE A 96 -3.57 8.34 -8.00
CA PHE A 96 -3.66 7.72 -6.68
C PHE A 96 -2.28 7.59 -6.02
N TYR A 97 -1.28 7.07 -6.74
CA TYR A 97 0.08 6.96 -6.19
C TYR A 97 0.79 8.30 -6.03
N HIS A 98 0.45 9.31 -6.83
CA HIS A 98 0.94 10.67 -6.60
C HIS A 98 0.45 11.20 -5.25
N GLU A 99 -0.87 11.11 -4.98
CA GLU A 99 -1.46 11.55 -3.71
C GLU A 99 -0.88 10.77 -2.52
N VAL A 100 -0.80 9.44 -2.63
CA VAL A 100 -0.21 8.58 -1.59
C VAL A 100 1.27 8.93 -1.34
N ALA A 101 2.04 9.26 -2.38
CA ALA A 101 3.43 9.71 -2.21
C ALA A 101 3.51 11.05 -1.47
N GLN A 102 2.62 12.00 -1.76
CA GLN A 102 2.56 13.29 -1.05
C GLN A 102 2.16 13.14 0.42
N ALA A 103 1.41 12.09 0.77
CA ALA A 103 1.06 11.75 2.15
C ALA A 103 2.25 11.22 2.98
N GLY A 104 3.45 11.12 2.40
CA GLY A 104 4.69 10.83 3.11
C GLY A 104 4.91 9.35 3.44
N VAL A 105 4.38 8.45 2.62
CA VAL A 105 4.77 7.03 2.67
C VAL A 105 6.23 6.87 2.25
N THR A 106 6.93 5.89 2.81
CA THR A 106 8.35 5.63 2.53
C THR A 106 8.55 4.65 1.37
N ARG A 107 7.53 3.87 1.03
CA ARG A 107 7.54 2.93 -0.10
C ARG A 107 6.15 2.77 -0.72
N ILE A 108 6.12 2.62 -2.04
CA ILE A 108 4.91 2.29 -2.80
C ILE A 108 5.12 0.95 -3.50
N ASN A 109 4.25 -0.02 -3.22
CA ASN A 109 4.30 -1.37 -3.77
C ASN A 109 3.28 -1.57 -4.89
N ILE A 110 3.74 -2.12 -6.01
CA ILE A 110 2.95 -2.42 -7.20
C ILE A 110 2.72 -3.94 -7.28
N PRO A 111 1.56 -4.45 -6.83
CA PRO A 111 1.26 -5.87 -6.94
C PRO A 111 0.69 -6.24 -8.32
N ASP A 112 1.23 -7.30 -8.92
CA ASP A 112 0.52 -8.08 -9.93
C ASP A 112 -0.36 -9.12 -9.25
N THR A 113 -1.52 -8.66 -8.78
CA THR A 113 -2.45 -9.49 -7.99
C THR A 113 -2.93 -10.73 -8.74
N VAL A 114 -3.05 -10.67 -10.08
CA VAL A 114 -3.50 -11.79 -10.90
C VAL A 114 -2.35 -12.69 -11.36
N GLY A 115 -1.13 -12.15 -11.51
CA GLY A 115 0.04 -12.93 -11.93
C GLY A 115 0.12 -13.18 -13.44
N ILE A 116 -0.37 -12.23 -14.25
CA ILE A 116 -0.36 -12.35 -15.73
C ILE A 116 0.49 -11.28 -16.41
N MET A 117 1.20 -10.44 -15.65
CA MET A 117 2.08 -9.44 -16.21
C MET A 117 3.34 -10.07 -16.79
N THR A 118 3.64 -9.73 -18.05
CA THR A 118 4.95 -10.04 -18.63
C THR A 118 6.01 -9.08 -18.09
N PRO A 119 7.31 -9.47 -18.10
CA PRO A 119 8.39 -8.59 -17.69
C PRO A 119 8.40 -7.23 -18.41
N ASN A 120 8.11 -7.21 -19.72
CA ASN A 120 8.05 -5.97 -20.50
C ASN A 120 6.89 -5.06 -20.09
N ALA A 121 5.72 -5.64 -19.79
CA ALA A 121 4.56 -4.90 -19.32
C ALA A 121 4.81 -4.32 -17.92
N MET A 122 5.41 -5.10 -17.00
CA MET A 122 5.76 -4.63 -15.67
C MET A 122 6.81 -3.51 -15.74
N TYR A 123 7.84 -3.66 -16.56
CA TYR A 123 8.84 -2.61 -16.79
C TYR A 123 8.20 -1.30 -17.29
N ALA A 124 7.29 -1.38 -18.27
CA ALA A 124 6.58 -0.21 -18.79
C ALA A 124 5.75 0.47 -17.69
N LEU A 125 5.02 -0.30 -16.88
CA LEU A 125 4.23 0.23 -15.76
C LEU A 125 5.11 0.91 -14.71
N VAL A 126 6.18 0.25 -14.27
CA VAL A 126 7.12 0.82 -13.28
C VAL A 126 7.76 2.09 -13.81
N ARG A 127 8.14 2.14 -15.10
CA ARG A 127 8.69 3.34 -15.74
C ARG A 127 7.69 4.51 -15.73
N GLU A 128 6.43 4.25 -16.08
CA GLU A 128 5.36 5.27 -16.04
C GLU A 128 5.16 5.82 -14.63
N LEU A 129 5.13 4.94 -13.62
CA LEU A 129 4.98 5.36 -12.23
C LEU A 129 6.21 6.09 -11.73
N LYS A 130 7.42 5.64 -12.05
CA LYS A 130 8.65 6.33 -11.63
C LYS A 130 8.78 7.74 -12.21
N SER A 131 8.10 8.03 -13.32
CA SER A 131 8.09 9.38 -13.92
C SER A 131 7.33 10.43 -13.10
N ILE A 132 6.44 10.00 -12.19
CA ILE A 132 5.57 10.91 -11.40
C ILE A 132 5.88 10.92 -9.89
N ILE A 133 6.66 9.96 -9.39
CA ILE A 133 6.97 9.81 -7.97
C ILE A 133 8.45 9.49 -7.74
N THR A 134 9.04 10.17 -6.76
CA THR A 134 10.43 9.94 -6.33
C THR A 134 10.53 8.85 -5.27
N THR A 135 9.45 8.62 -4.51
CA THR A 135 9.32 7.56 -3.50
C THR A 135 9.80 6.21 -4.04
N PRO A 136 10.55 5.42 -3.25
CA PRO A 136 10.95 4.07 -3.61
C PRO A 136 9.74 3.22 -4.05
N LEU A 137 9.93 2.49 -5.15
CA LEU A 137 8.95 1.55 -5.69
C LEU A 137 9.37 0.12 -5.34
N SER A 138 8.43 -0.69 -4.86
CA SER A 138 8.53 -2.16 -4.78
C SER A 138 7.57 -2.80 -5.78
N VAL A 139 7.86 -4.05 -6.16
CA VAL A 139 6.98 -4.88 -6.99
C VAL A 139 6.68 -6.17 -6.26
N HIS A 140 5.43 -6.61 -6.32
CA HIS A 140 4.98 -7.91 -5.81
C HIS A 140 4.43 -8.71 -6.99
N CYS A 141 5.22 -9.63 -7.52
CA CYS A 141 4.84 -10.45 -8.67
C CYS A 141 4.40 -11.85 -8.21
N HIS A 142 3.46 -12.45 -8.94
CA HIS A 142 3.06 -13.86 -8.81
C HIS A 142 3.46 -14.64 -10.06
#